data_AF-A0AB72ZYF6-F1
#
_entry.id   AF-A0AB72ZYF6-F1
#
_cell.length_a   1.000
_cell.length_b   1.000
_cell.length_c   1.000
_cell.angle_alpha   90.00
_cell.angle_beta   90.00
_cell.angle_gamma   90.00
#
_symmetry.space_group_name_H-M   'P 1'
#
loop_
_entity.id
_entity.type
_entity.pdbx_description
1 polymer ?
#
loop_
_entity_poly.entity_id
_entity_poly.type
_entity_poly.pdbx_seq_one_letter_code
_entity_poly.pdbx_strand_id
1 'polypeptide(L)'
;MYKNCVFIIESPNKITKIKELTGSSFVFATGGHFVELVNIEVNKEFNPIFEIKKSTDKKKDRSTHINYMINQCKDKVVYIATDPDREGYGIGYKFYEKIKNLAKTIYRTEFHEITKSGVKKA
;
A
#
# COMPACT_ATOMS: atom_id res chain seq x y z
N MET A 1 6.06 5.72 -19.02
CA MET A 1 6.90 6.30 -17.95
C MET A 1 6.93 5.41 -16.70
N TYR A 2 5.81 4.83 -16.25
CA TYR A 2 5.73 4.10 -14.98
C TYR A 2 5.82 2.56 -15.07
N LYS A 3 6.30 2.01 -16.19
CA LYS A 3 6.16 0.57 -16.53
C LYS A 3 6.71 -0.39 -15.45
N ASN A 4 7.76 0.04 -14.75
CA ASN A 4 8.43 -0.74 -13.69
C ASN A 4 8.17 -0.21 -12.26
N CYS A 5 7.26 0.75 -12.11
CA CYS A 5 6.93 1.33 -10.81
C CYS A 5 5.85 0.51 -10.11
N VAL A 6 5.91 0.39 -8.79
CA VAL A 6 4.90 -0.31 -8.00
C VAL A 6 3.84 0.69 -7.53
N PHE A 7 2.56 0.40 -7.74
CA PHE A 7 1.45 1.17 -7.19
C PHE A 7 0.77 0.37 -6.08
N ILE A 8 0.61 0.99 -4.93
CA ILE A 8 -0.09 0.44 -3.77
C ILE A 8 -1.36 1.24 -3.57
N ILE A 9 -2.51 0.60 -3.72
CA ILE A 9 -3.84 1.21 -3.57
C ILE A 9 -4.63 0.48 -2.49
N GLU A 10 -5.78 1.05 -2.11
CA GLU A 10 -6.62 0.42 -1.11
C GLU A 10 -7.55 -0.66 -1.69
N SER A 11 -8.30 -0.31 -2.75
CA SER A 11 -9.37 -1.15 -3.28
C SER A 11 -8.93 -1.99 -4.50
N PRO A 12 -9.21 -3.31 -4.53
CA PRO A 12 -8.92 -4.18 -5.67
C PRO A 12 -9.61 -3.74 -6.98
N ASN A 13 -10.78 -3.12 -6.87
CA ASN A 13 -11.60 -2.72 -8.03
C ASN A 13 -10.90 -1.67 -8.92
N LYS A 14 -9.93 -0.92 -8.35
CA LYS A 14 -9.19 0.12 -9.05
C LYS A 14 -7.94 -0.41 -9.78
N ILE A 15 -7.55 -1.68 -9.57
CA ILE A 15 -6.31 -2.26 -10.12
C ILE A 15 -6.29 -2.20 -11.65
N THR A 16 -7.32 -2.75 -12.30
CA THR A 16 -7.37 -2.82 -13.78
C THR A 16 -7.25 -1.43 -14.39
N LYS A 17 -7.99 -0.47 -13.84
CA LYS A 17 -8.00 0.89 -14.37
C LYS A 17 -6.64 1.58 -14.20
N ILE A 18 -6.00 1.43 -13.05
CA ILE A 18 -4.68 2.04 -12.81
C ILE A 18 -3.61 1.39 -13.69
N LYS A 19 -3.67 0.08 -13.94
CA LYS A 19 -2.78 -0.60 -14.90
C LYS A 19 -2.94 -0.02 -16.31
N GLU A 20 -4.17 0.16 -16.79
CA GLU A 20 -4.44 0.79 -18.09
C GLU A 20 -3.90 2.21 -18.18
N LEU A 21 -4.06 3.00 -17.13
CA LEU A 21 -3.69 4.43 -17.12
C LEU A 21 -2.18 4.65 -16.97
N THR A 22 -1.50 3.84 -16.15
CA THR A 22 -0.07 4.01 -15.84
C THR A 22 0.84 3.16 -16.74
N GLY A 23 0.31 2.07 -17.30
CA GLY A 23 1.07 1.04 -18.00
C GLY A 23 1.97 0.20 -17.09
N SER A 24 1.86 0.31 -15.76
CA SER A 24 2.60 -0.53 -14.83
C SER A 24 1.99 -1.92 -14.73
N SER A 25 2.85 -2.95 -14.71
CA SER A 25 2.42 -4.32 -14.40
C SER A 25 2.25 -4.56 -12.88
N PHE A 26 2.83 -3.70 -12.03
CA PHE A 26 2.89 -3.85 -10.58
C PHE A 26 1.89 -2.91 -9.90
N VAL A 27 0.61 -3.29 -9.91
CA VAL A 27 -0.45 -2.57 -9.18
C VAL A 27 -1.10 -3.54 -8.22
N PHE A 28 -1.02 -3.24 -6.93
CA PHE A 28 -1.50 -4.09 -5.84
C PHE A 28 -2.45 -3.32 -4.92
N ALA A 29 -3.46 -4.02 -4.40
CA ALA A 29 -4.40 -3.46 -3.44
C ALA A 29 -4.18 -4.04 -2.05
N THR A 30 -4.15 -3.21 -1.02
CA THR A 30 -4.06 -3.68 0.37
C THR A 30 -5.34 -4.40 0.78
N GLY A 31 -6.51 -4.02 0.23
CA GLY A 31 -7.83 -4.49 0.64
C GLY A 31 -8.26 -3.91 1.99
N GLY A 32 -7.99 -2.62 2.22
CA GLY A 32 -8.21 -1.94 3.51
C GLY A 32 -7.05 -2.12 4.49
N HIS A 33 -7.34 -2.00 5.78
CA HIS A 33 -6.35 -2.19 6.85
C HIS A 33 -5.77 -3.61 6.87
N PHE A 34 -4.44 -3.70 6.84
CA PHE A 34 -3.68 -4.96 6.80
C PHE A 34 -2.82 -5.19 8.05
N VAL A 35 -2.76 -4.23 8.97
CA VAL A 35 -2.09 -4.36 10.27
C VAL A 35 -3.08 -4.29 11.42
N GLU A 36 -2.74 -4.92 12.54
CA GLU A 36 -3.44 -4.83 13.82
C GLU A 36 -2.48 -4.44 14.94
N LEU A 37 -3.02 -3.78 15.96
CA LEU A 37 -2.30 -3.48 17.19
C LEU A 37 -2.19 -4.77 18.00
N VAL A 38 -0.97 -5.23 18.25
CA VAL A 38 -0.73 -6.46 19.04
C VAL A 38 -0.24 -6.16 20.44
N ASN A 39 0.37 -4.99 20.65
CA ASN A 39 0.88 -4.59 21.96
C ASN A 39 1.06 -3.06 22.05
N ILE A 40 1.15 -2.54 23.26
CA ILE A 40 1.56 -1.17 23.55
C ILE A 40 2.71 -1.24 24.57
N GLU A 41 3.88 -0.76 24.18
CA GLU A 41 5.04 -0.66 25.07
C GLU A 41 4.87 0.54 26.01
N VAL A 42 4.19 0.32 27.13
CA VAL A 42 3.92 1.36 28.14
C VAL A 42 5.20 2.03 28.64
N ASN A 43 6.28 1.26 28.82
CA ASN A 43 7.58 1.74 29.28
C ASN A 43 8.36 2.56 28.22
N LYS A 44 7.86 2.64 26.98
CA LYS A 44 8.44 3.43 25.90
C LYS A 44 7.42 4.43 25.38
N GLU A 45 6.92 5.28 26.28
CA GLU A 45 5.98 6.35 25.93
C GLU A 45 4.72 5.84 25.22
N PHE A 46 4.20 4.69 25.66
CA PHE A 46 3.03 4.04 25.05
C PHE A 46 3.21 3.73 23.55
N ASN A 47 4.42 3.35 23.14
CA ASN A 47 4.71 3.02 21.74
C ASN A 47 3.87 1.81 21.25
N PRO A 48 3.01 1.97 20.23
CA PRO A 48 2.15 0.90 19.75
C PRO A 48 2.87 -0.02 18.76
N ILE A 49 2.80 -1.34 18.98
CA ILE A 49 3.37 -2.37 18.10
C ILE A 49 2.27 -2.89 17.17
N PHE A 50 2.54 -2.80 15.86
CA PHE A 50 1.64 -3.26 14.81
C PHE A 50 2.23 -4.41 13.99
N GLU A 51 1.46 -5.48 13.85
CA GLU A 51 1.80 -6.64 13.02
C GLU A 51 0.82 -6.82 11.86
N ILE A 52 1.26 -7.55 10.83
CA ILE A 52 0.39 -7.89 9.70
C ILE A 52 -0.68 -8.85 10.21
N LYS A 53 -1.95 -8.51 9.96
CA LYS A 53 -3.11 -9.32 10.34
C LYS A 53 -2.99 -10.72 9.75
N LYS A 54 -3.16 -11.74 10.60
CA LYS A 54 -3.23 -13.14 10.20
C LYS A 54 -4.62 -13.67 10.50
N SER A 55 -5.20 -14.44 9.58
CA SER A 55 -6.46 -15.14 9.82
C SER A 55 -6.20 -16.62 10.07
N THR A 56 -6.94 -17.22 11.01
CA THR A 56 -6.98 -18.68 11.19
C THR A 56 -7.67 -19.37 10.01
N ASP A 57 -8.56 -18.66 9.31
CA ASP A 57 -9.14 -19.08 8.04
C ASP A 57 -8.17 -18.77 6.90
N LYS A 58 -7.49 -19.80 6.39
CA LYS A 58 -6.53 -19.67 5.27
C LYS A 58 -7.12 -19.02 4.02
N LYS A 59 -8.44 -19.10 3.80
CA LYS A 59 -9.08 -18.45 2.64
C LYS A 59 -9.21 -16.93 2.80
N LYS A 60 -9.24 -16.45 4.04
CA LYS A 60 -9.35 -15.02 4.38
C LYS A 60 -8.00 -14.40 4.76
N ASP A 61 -6.99 -15.24 4.99
CA ASP A 61 -5.65 -14.76 5.31
C ASP A 61 -4.99 -14.06 4.12
N ARG A 62 -4.73 -12.77 4.29
CA ARG A 62 -4.05 -11.93 3.29
C ARG A 62 -2.58 -11.72 3.62
N SER A 63 -2.09 -12.24 4.76
CA SER A 63 -0.73 -11.99 5.25
C SER A 63 0.33 -12.33 4.21
N THR A 64 0.19 -13.48 3.54
CA THR A 64 1.08 -13.92 2.46
C THR A 64 1.07 -12.96 1.27
N HIS A 65 -0.11 -12.47 0.86
CA HIS A 65 -0.23 -11.52 -0.23
C HIS A 65 0.39 -10.17 0.11
N ILE A 66 0.17 -9.67 1.33
CA ILE A 66 0.78 -8.43 1.82
C ILE A 66 2.31 -8.55 1.87
N ASN A 67 2.84 -9.65 2.39
CA ASN A 67 4.29 -9.88 2.40
C ASN A 67 4.86 -9.96 0.98
N TYR A 68 4.15 -10.60 0.05
CA TYR A 68 4.51 -10.59 -1.36
C TYR A 68 4.56 -9.16 -1.92
N MET A 69 3.54 -8.32 -1.66
CA MET A 69 3.52 -6.92 -2.09
C MET A 69 4.71 -6.12 -1.54
N ILE A 70 5.03 -6.29 -0.26
CA ILE A 70 6.19 -5.66 0.39
C ILE A 70 7.48 -6.07 -0.33
N ASN A 71 7.67 -7.37 -0.57
CA ASN A 71 8.84 -7.87 -1.29
C ASN A 71 8.93 -7.34 -2.73
N GLN A 72 7.80 -7.15 -3.41
CA GLN A 72 7.76 -6.55 -4.74
C GLN A 72 8.23 -5.10 -4.77
N CYS A 73 8.23 -4.40 -3.64
CA CYS A 73 8.68 -3.01 -3.53
C CYS A 73 10.22 -2.86 -3.46
N LYS A 74 10.95 -3.96 -3.22
CA LYS A 74 12.40 -3.93 -3.04
C LYS A 74 13.12 -3.31 -4.24
N ASP A 75 13.99 -2.33 -3.96
CA ASP A 75 14.82 -1.62 -4.94
C ASP A 75 14.03 -0.92 -6.08
N LYS A 76 12.70 -0.77 -5.93
CA LYS A 76 11.83 -0.14 -6.93
C LYS A 76 11.34 1.23 -6.49
N VAL A 77 10.82 1.98 -7.48
CA VAL A 77 10.04 3.19 -7.25
C VAL A 77 8.62 2.78 -6.90
N VAL A 78 8.13 3.21 -5.74
CA VAL A 78 6.80 2.88 -5.21
C VAL A 78 5.94 4.13 -5.10
N TYR A 79 4.72 4.04 -5.59
CA TYR A 79 3.68 5.05 -5.46
C TYR A 79 2.61 4.51 -4.51
N ILE A 80 2.50 5.13 -3.33
CA ILE A 80 1.41 4.89 -2.40
C ILE A 80 0.25 5.78 -2.84
N ALA A 81 -0.76 5.14 -3.42
CA ALA A 81 -1.93 5.77 -4.01
C ALA A 81 -3.23 5.26 -3.37
N THR A 82 -3.21 5.17 -2.04
CA THR A 82 -4.43 5.01 -1.23
C THR A 82 -5.31 6.25 -1.34
N ASP A 83 -6.58 6.09 -0.98
CA ASP A 83 -7.59 7.12 -1.19
C ASP A 83 -7.23 8.41 -0.41
N PRO A 84 -7.52 9.61 -0.94
CA PRO A 84 -7.14 10.89 -0.33
C PRO A 84 -8.06 11.28 0.83
N ASP A 85 -8.29 10.33 1.74
CA ASP A 85 -9.06 10.50 2.97
C ASP A 85 -8.29 10.00 4.19
N ARG A 86 -8.84 10.23 5.38
CA ARG A 86 -8.19 9.89 6.66
C ARG A 86 -7.82 8.40 6.75
N GLU A 87 -8.68 7.51 6.26
CA GLU A 87 -8.46 6.06 6.33
C GLU A 87 -7.36 5.64 5.34
N GLY A 88 -7.45 6.13 4.11
CA GLY A 88 -6.46 5.90 3.06
C GLY A 88 -5.08 6.41 3.46
N TYR A 89 -4.96 7.58 4.11
CA TYR A 89 -3.67 8.05 4.66
C TYR A 89 -3.15 7.12 5.75
N GLY A 90 -4.01 6.64 6.65
CA GLY A 90 -3.62 5.69 7.69
C GLY A 90 -3.09 4.37 7.13
N ILE A 91 -3.78 3.79 6.15
CA ILE A 91 -3.37 2.57 5.46
C ILE A 91 -2.04 2.79 4.71
N GLY A 92 -1.95 3.89 3.96
CA GLY A 92 -0.76 4.26 3.20
C GLY A 92 0.46 4.45 4.11
N TYR A 93 0.29 5.13 5.24
CA TYR A 93 1.35 5.34 6.22
C TYR A 93 1.83 4.01 6.83
N LYS A 94 0.92 3.11 7.20
CA LYS A 94 1.32 1.78 7.71
C LYS A 94 2.05 0.96 6.65
N PHE A 95 1.72 1.11 5.37
CA PHE A 95 2.44 0.45 4.29
C PHE A 95 3.82 1.06 4.08
N TYR A 96 3.92 2.39 4.07
CA TYR A 96 5.18 3.14 4.04
C TYR A 96 6.15 2.64 5.12
N GLU A 97 5.68 2.51 6.37
CA GLU A 97 6.51 2.01 7.49
C GLU A 97 7.13 0.64 7.22
N LYS A 98 6.46 -0.23 6.45
CA LYS A 98 6.97 -1.56 6.08
C LYS A 98 7.97 -1.54 4.92
N ILE A 99 7.97 -0.51 4.08
CA ILE A 99 8.81 -0.44 2.87
C ILE A 99 9.86 0.68 2.86
N LYS A 100 9.84 1.60 3.83
CA LYS A 100 10.71 2.81 3.85
C LYS A 100 12.21 2.53 3.76
N ASN A 101 12.65 1.37 4.26
CA ASN A 101 14.05 0.93 4.21
C ASN A 101 14.32 -0.15 3.14
N LEU A 102 13.31 -0.47 2.33
CA LEU A 102 13.35 -1.55 1.34
C LEU A 102 13.23 -1.03 -0.10
N ALA A 103 12.37 -0.04 -0.32
CA ALA A 103 12.15 0.58 -1.61
C ALA A 103 13.27 1.57 -1.96
N LYS A 104 13.53 1.74 -3.27
CA LYS A 104 14.53 2.72 -3.74
C LYS A 104 14.02 4.14 -3.58
N THR A 105 12.75 4.37 -3.88
CA THR A 105 12.11 5.69 -3.80
C THR A 105 10.63 5.50 -3.55
N ILE A 106 10.04 6.34 -2.70
CA ILE A 106 8.62 6.26 -2.35
C ILE A 106 7.98 7.62 -2.61
N TYR A 107 6.87 7.62 -3.34
CA TYR A 107 6.02 8.77 -3.59
C TYR A 107 4.63 8.52 -2.98
N ARG A 108 4.03 9.59 -2.46
CA ARG A 108 2.58 9.63 -2.18
C ARG A 108 1.92 10.28 -3.39
N THR A 109 0.91 9.62 -3.95
CA THR A 109 0.17 10.09 -5.14
C THR A 109 -1.32 10.05 -4.86
N GLU A 110 -2.02 11.12 -5.15
CA GLU A 110 -3.46 11.26 -4.88
C GLU A 110 -4.26 11.28 -6.18
N PHE A 111 -5.04 10.24 -6.41
CA PHE A 111 -5.97 10.21 -7.54
C PHE A 111 -7.32 10.78 -7.12
N HIS A 112 -7.57 12.06 -7.41
CA HIS A 112 -8.89 12.67 -7.24
C HIS A 112 -9.91 12.15 -8.27
N GLU A 113 -9.42 11.71 -9.42
CA GLU A 113 -10.24 11.15 -10.50
C GLU A 113 -9.45 10.05 -11.23
N ILE A 114 -10.07 8.90 -11.48
CA ILE A 114 -9.42 7.77 -12.17
C ILE A 114 -9.58 7.92 -13.70
N THR A 115 -9.09 9.06 -14.22
CA THR A 115 -9.03 9.40 -15.64
C THR A 115 -7.59 9.55 -16.11
N LYS A 116 -7.35 9.54 -17.44
CA LYS A 116 -6.00 9.77 -18.00
C LYS A 116 -5.43 11.14 -17.57
N SER A 117 -6.28 12.16 -17.47
CA SER A 117 -5.90 13.49 -16.99
C SER A 117 -5.61 13.48 -15.50
N GLY A 118 -6.45 12.85 -14.68
CA GLY A 118 -6.25 12.74 -13.24
C GLY A 118 -4.94 12.04 -12.88
N VAL A 119 -4.64 10.91 -13.52
CA VAL A 119 -3.39 10.14 -13.27
C VAL A 119 -2.13 10.89 -13.71
N LYS A 120 -2.18 11.72 -14.74
CA LYS A 120 -1.02 12.52 -15.18
C LYS A 120 -0.72 13.72 -14.28
N LYS A 121 -1.72 14.23 -13.55
CA LYS A 121 -1.57 15.39 -12.66
C LYS A 121 -1.12 15.00 -11.25
N ALA A 122 -1.32 13.74 -10.88
CA ALA A 122 -1.07 13.19 -9.56
C ALA A 122 0.38 12.73 -9.35
#